data_AF-A0A3D2VNX8-F1
#
_entry.id   AF-A0A3D2VNX8-F1
#
_cell.length_a   1.000
_cell.length_b   1.000
_cell.length_c   1.000
_cell.angle_alpha   90.00
_cell.angle_beta   90.00
_cell.angle_gamma   90.00
#
_symmetry.space_group_name_H-M   'P 1'
#
loop_
_entity.id
_entity.type
_entity.pdbx_description
1 polymer ?
#
loop_
_entity_poly.entity_id
_entity_poly.type
_entity_poly.pdbx_seq_one_letter_code
_entity_poly.pdbx_strand_id
1 'polypeptide(L)'
;EIGRWRARFADLQNARLREAGAETRVDHRSLEAQEIDREATIHLGPAATALERRGVPTRRGESNRAMRARDVERCNAEPTRPAEPPAAEAEAPAPTQKSLIQALREKTARLYPTEAFPPPLEAAFANPPPARPSPTPQTAETERRRLAEEAEQALRRREADRQALLSADIPAVERHVAEWTLQRAWVTQHAPPPATELADRWGELARARREATDAEQALDALETAHADWRRTHRLGLMLLAHVPGSKRREGTARERRIAEAKAALEQARTTLEAAQKAHEARRPAAEREARQLIEEHRQQTAALQRWIEEGRALIQRAKAAQDAERARREAEARTRAEAEHRQREAEQQKPQEPGRPPAEPPAPKQEPPKFAIPAPQPKPRYPAPGG
;
A
#
# COMPACT_ATOMS: atom_id res chain seq x y z
N GLU A 1 -17.64 20.65 3.56
CA GLU A 1 -17.06 19.69 2.59
C GLU A 1 -16.54 18.39 3.24
N ILE A 2 -15.74 18.46 4.32
CA ILE A 2 -15.18 17.29 5.02
C ILE A 2 -16.25 16.30 5.53
N GLY A 3 -17.37 16.77 6.09
CA GLY A 3 -18.45 15.90 6.58
C GLY A 3 -19.06 14.99 5.50
N ARG A 4 -19.22 15.52 4.28
CA ARG A 4 -19.75 14.77 3.13
C ARG A 4 -18.80 13.65 2.69
N TRP A 5 -17.49 13.90 2.74
CA TRP A 5 -16.48 12.88 2.44
C TRP A 5 -16.43 11.78 3.51
N ARG A 6 -16.54 12.15 4.79
CA ARG A 6 -16.60 11.17 5.90
C ARG A 6 -17.86 10.32 5.83
N ALA A 7 -19.02 10.91 5.52
CA ALA A 7 -20.27 10.19 5.32
C ALA A 7 -20.15 9.18 4.16
N ARG A 8 -19.69 9.64 2.99
CA ARG A 8 -19.51 8.78 1.81
C ARG A 8 -18.53 7.64 2.06
N PHE A 9 -17.47 7.88 2.83
CA PHE A 9 -16.51 6.84 3.21
C PHE A 9 -17.15 5.80 4.14
N ALA A 10 -17.89 6.24 5.16
CA ALA A 10 -18.60 5.36 6.07
C ALA A 10 -19.62 4.47 5.32
N ASP A 11 -20.37 5.05 4.38
CA ASP A 11 -21.33 4.30 3.55
C ASP A 11 -20.66 3.20 2.72
N LEU A 12 -19.55 3.54 2.04
CA LEU A 12 -18.79 2.58 1.24
C LEU A 12 -18.20 1.47 2.11
N GLN A 13 -17.66 1.82 3.27
CA GLN A 13 -17.07 0.85 4.20
C GLN A 13 -18.14 -0.09 4.77
N ASN A 14 -19.30 0.44 5.14
CA ASN A 14 -20.41 -0.35 5.67
C ASN A 14 -21.00 -1.29 4.61
N ALA A 15 -21.06 -0.87 3.34
CA ALA A 15 -21.46 -1.76 2.26
C ALA A 15 -20.52 -2.98 2.16
N ARG A 16 -19.21 -2.76 2.25
CA ARG A 16 -18.21 -3.83 2.19
C ARG A 16 -18.19 -4.70 3.45
N LEU A 17 -18.41 -4.12 4.63
CA LEU A 17 -18.54 -4.89 5.87
C LEU A 17 -19.76 -5.82 5.83
N ARG A 18 -20.88 -5.34 5.25
CA ARG A 18 -22.08 -6.15 5.04
C ARG A 18 -21.86 -7.28 4.05
N GLU A 19 -21.19 -7.02 2.92
CA GLU A 19 -20.79 -8.05 1.96
C GLU A 19 -19.88 -9.12 2.60
N ALA A 20 -19.04 -8.73 3.55
CA ALA A 20 -18.15 -9.62 4.30
C ALA A 20 -18.83 -10.33 5.49
N GLY A 21 -20.12 -10.09 5.74
CA GLY A 21 -20.86 -10.68 6.87
C GLY A 21 -20.46 -10.17 8.25
N ALA A 22 -19.81 -9.00 8.34
CA ALA A 22 -19.45 -8.38 9.61
C ALA A 22 -20.63 -7.57 10.16
N GLU A 23 -20.99 -7.80 11.43
CA GLU A 23 -22.06 -7.06 12.14
C GLU A 23 -21.65 -5.62 12.50
N THR A 24 -20.35 -5.31 12.44
CA THR A 24 -19.81 -4.00 12.80
C THR A 24 -20.20 -2.93 11.79
N ARG A 25 -20.69 -1.79 12.28
CA ARG A 25 -20.99 -0.59 11.47
C ARG A 25 -20.10 0.59 11.89
N VAL A 26 -19.66 1.35 10.90
CA VAL A 26 -18.88 2.58 11.07
C VAL A 26 -19.80 3.78 10.86
N ASP A 27 -19.89 4.67 11.84
CA ASP A 27 -20.57 5.96 11.73
C ASP A 27 -19.52 7.09 11.76
N HIS A 28 -19.75 8.11 10.94
CA HIS A 28 -18.88 9.28 10.79
C HIS A 28 -19.20 10.39 11.79
N ARG A 29 -20.35 10.31 12.46
CA ARG A 29 -20.78 11.23 13.52
C ARG A 29 -19.91 11.03 14.77
N SER A 30 -19.74 12.08 15.59
CA SER A 30 -19.10 11.91 16.90
C SER A 30 -19.93 10.98 17.79
N LEU A 31 -19.32 10.39 18.82
CA LEU A 31 -20.05 9.56 19.79
C LEU A 31 -21.21 10.33 20.44
N GLU A 32 -20.99 11.62 20.75
CA GLU A 32 -22.03 12.54 21.24
C GLU A 32 -23.19 12.70 20.25
N ALA A 33 -22.92 12.89 18.95
CA ALA A 33 -23.95 12.99 17.92
C ALA A 33 -24.61 11.64 17.55
N GLN A 34 -24.07 10.53 18.08
CA GLN A 34 -24.68 9.21 18.04
C GLN A 34 -25.44 8.90 19.34
N GLU A 35 -25.44 9.82 20.31
CA GLU A 35 -26.04 9.65 21.65
C GLU A 35 -25.40 8.48 22.43
N ILE A 36 -24.14 8.15 22.12
CA ILE A 36 -23.38 7.10 22.79
C ILE A 36 -22.54 7.75 23.90
N ASP A 37 -22.93 7.54 25.16
CA ASP A 37 -22.15 7.98 26.33
C ASP A 37 -20.98 7.02 26.59
N ARG A 38 -19.91 7.21 25.80
CA ARG A 38 -18.68 6.43 25.91
C ARG A 38 -17.47 7.35 26.05
N GLU A 39 -16.62 7.04 27.03
CA GLU A 39 -15.39 7.78 27.26
C GLU A 39 -14.34 7.48 26.16
N ALA A 40 -13.74 8.53 25.60
CA ALA A 40 -12.77 8.38 24.52
C ALA A 40 -11.45 7.78 25.02
N THR A 41 -10.99 6.68 24.42
CA THR A 41 -9.70 6.07 24.77
C THR A 41 -8.51 6.90 24.30
N ILE A 42 -7.42 6.90 25.07
CA ILE A 42 -6.18 7.60 24.74
C ILE A 42 -5.37 6.77 23.73
N HIS A 43 -4.86 7.41 22.69
CA HIS A 43 -3.96 6.76 21.73
C HIS A 43 -2.65 6.32 22.43
N LEU A 44 -2.36 5.02 22.40
CA LEU A 44 -1.20 4.41 23.06
C LEU A 44 0.14 4.91 22.50
N GLY A 45 0.24 5.08 21.18
CA GLY A 45 1.50 5.37 20.48
C GLY A 45 2.35 4.13 20.20
N PRO A 46 3.36 4.21 19.31
CA PRO A 46 4.12 3.04 18.84
C PRO A 46 4.88 2.30 19.95
N ALA A 47 5.55 3.04 20.84
CA ALA A 47 6.34 2.48 21.93
C ALA A 47 5.47 1.74 22.96
N ALA A 48 4.35 2.34 23.39
CA ALA A 48 3.45 1.70 24.34
C ALA A 48 2.74 0.47 23.71
N THR A 49 2.41 0.53 22.42
CA THR A 49 1.84 -0.61 21.69
C THR A 49 2.83 -1.78 21.62
N ALA A 50 4.13 -1.50 21.41
CA ALA A 50 5.15 -2.54 21.40
C ALA A 50 5.33 -3.21 22.78
N LEU A 51 5.24 -2.44 23.86
CA LEU A 51 5.30 -2.95 25.22
C LEU A 51 4.08 -3.80 25.59
N GLU A 52 2.87 -3.33 25.30
CA GLU A 52 1.63 -4.09 25.57
C GLU A 52 1.59 -5.40 24.75
N ARG A 53 2.08 -5.41 23.51
CA ARG A 53 2.20 -6.64 22.69
C ARG A 53 3.17 -7.67 23.27
N ARG A 54 4.15 -7.22 24.06
CA ARG A 54 5.10 -8.09 24.78
C ARG A 54 4.58 -8.47 26.18
N GLY A 55 3.34 -8.11 26.52
CA GLY A 55 2.74 -8.39 27.82
C GLY A 55 3.21 -7.47 28.94
N VAL A 56 3.95 -6.40 28.63
CA VAL A 56 4.39 -5.41 29.62
C VAL A 56 3.31 -4.32 29.75
N PRO A 57 2.64 -4.19 30.91
CA PRO A 57 1.61 -3.19 31.08
C PRO A 57 2.22 -1.78 31.04
N THR A 58 1.52 -0.87 30.38
CA THR A 58 1.88 0.53 30.27
C THR A 58 0.85 1.38 30.96
N ARG A 59 1.27 2.50 31.55
CA ARG A 59 0.37 3.46 32.21
C ARG A 59 -0.79 3.89 31.31
N ARG A 60 -0.55 4.11 30.01
CA ARG A 60 -1.59 4.46 29.02
C ARG A 60 -2.53 3.29 28.73
N GLY A 61 -2.01 2.06 28.68
CA GLY A 61 -2.83 0.85 28.53
C GLY A 61 -3.71 0.59 29.75
N GLU A 62 -3.19 0.81 30.95
CA GLU A 62 -3.95 0.75 32.20
C GLU A 62 -5.07 1.79 32.25
N SER A 63 -4.78 3.04 31.91
CA SER A 63 -5.81 4.08 31.79
C SER A 63 -6.91 3.70 30.79
N ASN A 64 -6.55 3.13 29.64
CA ASN A 64 -7.53 2.65 28.67
C ASN A 64 -8.35 1.45 29.17
N ARG A 65 -7.75 0.53 29.94
CA ARG A 65 -8.47 -0.58 30.59
C ARG A 65 -9.46 -0.06 31.63
N ALA A 66 -9.07 0.93 32.42
CA ALA A 66 -9.96 1.56 33.41
C ALA A 66 -11.13 2.31 32.76
N MET A 67 -10.90 3.08 31.69
CA MET A 67 -11.97 3.75 30.94
C MET A 67 -12.94 2.73 30.34
N ARG A 68 -12.43 1.66 29.71
CA ARG A 68 -13.29 0.59 29.17
C ARG A 68 -14.12 -0.10 30.24
N ALA A 69 -13.57 -0.33 31.44
CA ALA A 69 -14.30 -0.92 32.54
C ALA A 69 -15.47 -0.02 32.98
N ARG A 70 -15.24 1.29 33.07
CA ARG A 70 -16.28 2.29 33.39
C ARG A 70 -17.36 2.37 32.31
N ASP A 71 -16.96 2.35 31.04
CA ASP A 71 -17.92 2.33 29.92
C ASP A 71 -18.81 1.08 29.95
N VAL A 72 -18.24 -0.09 30.25
CA VAL A 72 -19.01 -1.34 30.38
C VAL A 72 -19.96 -1.27 31.56
N GLU A 73 -19.52 -0.76 32.71
CA GLU A 73 -20.37 -0.56 33.89
C GLU A 73 -21.54 0.38 33.60
N ARG A 74 -21.29 1.45 32.83
CA ARG A 74 -22.30 2.42 32.39
C ARG A 74 -23.32 1.80 31.42
N CYS A 75 -22.85 1.04 30.42
CA CYS A 75 -23.72 0.31 29.50
C CYS A 75 -24.60 -0.74 30.21
N ASN A 76 -24.12 -1.32 31.31
CA ASN A 76 -24.87 -2.31 32.09
C ASN A 76 -25.85 -1.67 33.11
N ALA A 77 -25.68 -0.39 33.44
CA ALA A 77 -26.51 0.33 34.41
C ALA A 77 -27.76 1.00 33.78
N GLU A 78 -27.83 1.10 32.45
CA GLU A 78 -29.04 1.58 31.75
C GLU A 78 -30.09 0.46 31.64
N PRO A 79 -31.32 0.64 32.17
CA PRO A 79 -32.39 -0.32 31.96
C PRO A 79 -32.89 -0.26 30.52
N THR A 80 -32.98 -1.43 29.90
CA THR A 80 -33.53 -1.72 28.58
C THR A 80 -34.73 -0.84 28.21
N ARG A 81 -34.55 0.10 27.26
CA ARG A 81 -35.67 0.70 26.52
C ARG A 81 -36.11 -0.27 25.40
N PRO A 82 -37.43 -0.44 25.19
CA PRO A 82 -37.97 -1.44 24.27
C PRO A 82 -37.65 -1.11 22.82
N ALA A 83 -37.41 -2.19 22.07
CA ALA A 83 -37.20 -2.21 20.62
C ALA A 83 -38.30 -1.43 19.88
N GLU A 84 -37.88 -0.51 19.01
CA GLU A 84 -38.76 0.05 17.99
C GLU A 84 -39.09 -1.01 16.94
N PRO A 85 -40.34 -1.04 16.43
CA PRO A 85 -40.79 -2.02 15.45
C PRO A 85 -40.07 -1.87 14.09
N PRO A 86 -39.95 -2.96 13.31
CA PRO A 86 -39.28 -2.92 12.02
C PRO A 86 -40.05 -2.03 11.05
N ALA A 87 -39.43 -0.92 10.65
CA ALA A 87 -39.90 -0.11 9.55
C ALA A 87 -39.84 -0.94 8.25
N ALA A 88 -41.02 -1.32 7.78
CA ALA A 88 -41.26 -1.91 6.50
C ALA A 88 -40.78 -1.00 5.36
N GLU A 89 -40.05 -1.62 4.44
CA GLU A 89 -40.23 -1.50 2.99
C GLU A 89 -40.27 -0.09 2.37
N ALA A 90 -39.10 0.35 1.91
CA ALA A 90 -38.99 1.20 0.72
C ALA A 90 -37.83 0.69 -0.13
N GLU A 91 -37.98 -0.52 -0.67
CA GLU A 91 -37.23 -0.93 -1.86
C GLU A 91 -37.64 -0.02 -3.01
N ALA A 92 -36.82 0.97 -3.33
CA ALA A 92 -36.80 1.50 -4.69
C ALA A 92 -36.30 0.36 -5.60
N PRO A 93 -37.10 -0.15 -6.55
CA PRO A 93 -36.69 -1.29 -7.34
C PRO A 93 -35.45 -0.90 -8.17
N ALA A 94 -34.38 -1.67 -8.00
CA ALA A 94 -33.27 -1.70 -8.93
C ALA A 94 -33.85 -1.89 -10.36
N PRO A 95 -33.37 -1.16 -11.38
CA PRO A 95 -33.90 -1.30 -12.72
C PRO A 95 -33.73 -2.76 -13.18
N THR A 96 -34.85 -3.46 -13.32
CA THR A 96 -34.94 -4.81 -13.88
C THR A 96 -34.03 -4.93 -15.11
N GLN A 97 -33.32 -6.04 -15.29
CA GLN A 97 -32.40 -6.28 -16.42
C GLN A 97 -32.98 -5.90 -17.81
N LYS A 98 -34.31 -5.92 -17.96
CA LYS A 98 -35.05 -5.43 -19.13
C LYS A 98 -34.78 -3.95 -19.46
N SER A 99 -34.61 -3.08 -18.46
CA SER A 99 -34.27 -1.65 -18.61
C SER A 99 -32.84 -1.45 -19.15
N LEU A 100 -31.87 -2.26 -18.68
CA LEU A 100 -30.49 -2.17 -19.13
C LEU A 100 -30.33 -2.61 -20.60
N ILE A 101 -31.04 -3.67 -21.01
CA ILE A 101 -31.06 -4.14 -22.40
C ILE A 101 -31.71 -3.11 -23.32
N GLN A 102 -32.77 -2.43 -22.86
CA GLN A 102 -33.44 -1.38 -23.63
C GLN A 102 -32.58 -0.12 -23.77
N ALA A 103 -31.89 0.29 -22.70
CA ALA A 103 -30.92 1.37 -22.73
C ALA A 103 -29.71 1.05 -23.64
N LEU A 104 -29.27 -0.20 -23.68
CA LEU A 104 -28.23 -0.66 -24.61
C LEU A 104 -28.72 -0.67 -26.07
N ARG A 105 -30.00 -1.02 -26.33
CA ARG A 105 -30.62 -0.93 -27.67
C ARG A 105 -30.76 0.50 -28.16
N GLU A 106 -31.20 1.43 -27.33
CA GLU A 106 -31.28 2.84 -27.73
C GLU A 106 -29.90 3.46 -27.95
N LYS A 107 -28.92 3.11 -27.11
CA LYS A 107 -27.54 3.58 -27.27
C LYS A 107 -26.89 3.05 -28.55
N THR A 108 -27.16 1.80 -28.92
CA THR A 108 -26.67 1.22 -30.19
C THR A 108 -27.39 1.80 -31.41
N ALA A 109 -28.70 2.05 -31.34
CA ALA A 109 -29.46 2.72 -32.41
C ALA A 109 -29.00 4.17 -32.65
N ARG A 110 -28.54 4.88 -31.62
CA ARG A 110 -27.93 6.23 -31.76
C ARG A 110 -26.52 6.21 -32.33
N LEU A 111 -25.74 5.17 -32.02
CA LEU A 111 -24.37 5.01 -32.52
C LEU A 111 -24.32 4.54 -33.98
N TYR A 112 -25.34 3.83 -34.44
CA TYR A 112 -25.48 3.36 -35.82
C TYR A 112 -26.87 3.76 -36.37
N PRO A 113 -27.10 5.05 -36.67
CA PRO A 113 -28.29 5.45 -37.41
C PRO A 113 -28.27 4.68 -38.73
N THR A 114 -29.34 3.94 -38.99
CA THR A 114 -29.46 3.10 -40.19
C THR A 114 -29.74 4.00 -41.39
N GLU A 115 -28.78 4.84 -41.78
CA GLU A 115 -28.78 5.52 -43.06
C GLU A 115 -27.93 4.73 -44.04
N ALA A 116 -28.59 4.30 -45.11
CA ALA A 116 -28.03 3.64 -46.29
C ALA A 116 -27.17 2.41 -45.98
N PHE A 117 -27.83 1.25 -45.96
CA PHE A 117 -27.18 0.01 -46.38
C PHE A 117 -26.37 0.31 -47.65
N PRO A 118 -25.05 0.03 -47.70
CA PRO A 118 -24.33 0.09 -48.96
C PRO A 118 -25.06 -0.78 -49.98
N PRO A 119 -25.02 -0.44 -51.28
CA PRO A 119 -25.71 -1.20 -52.31
C PRO A 119 -25.38 -2.69 -52.18
N PRO A 120 -26.27 -3.59 -52.64
CA PRO A 120 -26.12 -5.03 -52.46
C PRO A 120 -24.70 -5.44 -52.80
N LEU A 121 -24.12 -6.33 -51.99
CA LEU A 121 -22.78 -6.89 -52.14
C LEU A 121 -22.45 -7.28 -53.61
N GLU A 122 -23.45 -7.53 -54.45
CA GLU A 122 -23.36 -7.67 -55.90
C GLU A 122 -22.56 -6.57 -56.61
N ALA A 123 -22.64 -5.30 -56.21
CA ALA A 123 -21.87 -4.21 -56.84
C ALA A 123 -20.37 -4.28 -56.49
N ALA A 124 -20.00 -4.83 -55.33
CA ALA A 124 -18.61 -5.05 -54.94
C ALA A 124 -17.99 -6.29 -55.62
N PHE A 125 -18.82 -7.17 -56.20
CA PHE A 125 -18.39 -8.32 -57.01
C PHE A 125 -18.41 -8.05 -58.52
N ALA A 126 -18.95 -6.92 -58.97
CA ALA A 126 -19.08 -6.59 -60.40
C ALA A 126 -17.73 -6.42 -61.12
N ASN A 127 -16.66 -6.13 -60.37
CA ASN A 127 -15.28 -6.22 -60.86
C ASN A 127 -14.41 -6.85 -59.76
N PRO A 128 -14.06 -8.14 -59.84
CA PRO A 128 -13.05 -8.69 -58.95
C PRO A 128 -11.77 -7.84 -59.10
N PRO A 129 -11.12 -7.43 -57.99
CA PRO A 129 -9.80 -6.81 -58.10
C PRO A 129 -8.92 -7.73 -58.97
N PRO A 130 -8.06 -7.17 -59.85
CA PRO A 130 -7.27 -7.98 -60.78
C PRO A 130 -6.64 -9.10 -59.97
N ALA A 131 -6.94 -10.34 -60.36
CA ALA A 131 -6.53 -11.53 -59.62
C ALA A 131 -5.05 -11.35 -59.30
N ARG A 132 -4.72 -11.28 -58.00
CA ARG A 132 -3.31 -11.29 -57.59
C ARG A 132 -2.68 -12.47 -58.34
N PRO A 133 -1.56 -12.27 -59.05
CA PRO A 133 -0.97 -13.34 -59.83
C PRO A 133 -0.83 -14.53 -58.90
N SER A 134 -1.47 -15.65 -59.25
CA SER A 134 -1.39 -16.87 -58.46
C SER A 134 0.08 -17.12 -58.20
N PRO A 135 0.53 -17.20 -56.93
CA PRO A 135 1.93 -17.40 -56.65
C PRO A 135 2.37 -18.63 -57.43
N THR A 136 3.46 -18.49 -58.20
CA THR A 136 4.07 -19.63 -58.88
C THR A 136 4.29 -20.75 -57.87
N PRO A 137 4.21 -22.04 -58.25
CA PRO A 137 4.34 -23.15 -57.31
C PRO A 137 5.59 -23.02 -56.41
N GLN A 138 6.68 -22.49 -56.97
CA GLN A 138 7.93 -22.19 -56.28
C GLN A 138 7.81 -21.08 -55.22
N THR A 139 7.06 -20.01 -55.48
CA THR A 139 6.84 -18.92 -54.50
C THR A 139 5.87 -19.33 -53.39
N ALA A 140 4.87 -20.16 -53.70
CA ALA A 140 3.98 -20.74 -52.69
C ALA A 140 4.71 -21.75 -51.77
N GLU A 141 5.64 -22.54 -52.32
CA GLU A 141 6.45 -23.47 -51.53
C GLU A 141 7.46 -22.75 -50.63
N THR A 142 8.09 -21.67 -51.08
CA THR A 142 9.01 -20.88 -50.24
C THR A 142 8.28 -20.18 -49.10
N GLU A 143 7.08 -19.63 -49.35
CA GLU A 143 6.24 -19.05 -48.30
C GLU A 143 5.81 -20.09 -47.26
N ARG A 144 5.40 -21.30 -47.68
CA ARG A 144 5.07 -22.40 -46.76
C ARG A 144 6.26 -22.81 -45.89
N ARG A 145 7.46 -22.90 -46.46
CA ARG A 145 8.69 -23.20 -45.71
C ARG A 145 9.00 -22.12 -44.69
N ARG A 146 8.91 -20.84 -45.08
CA ARG A 146 9.10 -19.71 -44.17
C ARG A 146 8.11 -19.74 -43.02
N LEU A 147 6.83 -19.96 -43.28
CA LEU A 147 5.80 -20.08 -42.24
C LEU A 147 6.05 -21.28 -41.32
N ALA A 148 6.52 -22.41 -41.86
CA ALA A 148 6.91 -23.57 -41.06
C ALA A 148 8.12 -23.27 -40.16
N GLU A 149 9.14 -22.60 -40.68
CA GLU A 149 10.31 -22.15 -39.91
C GLU A 149 9.92 -21.13 -38.83
N GLU A 150 9.06 -20.17 -39.15
CA GLU A 150 8.52 -19.20 -38.18
C GLU A 150 7.70 -19.90 -37.08
N ALA A 151 6.91 -20.91 -37.43
CA ALA A 151 6.16 -21.71 -36.47
C ALA A 151 7.08 -22.56 -35.57
N GLU A 152 8.11 -23.19 -36.13
CA GLU A 152 9.13 -23.92 -35.36
C GLU A 152 9.88 -22.99 -34.40
N GLN A 153 10.27 -21.80 -34.86
CA GLN A 153 10.91 -20.80 -34.02
C GLN A 153 9.98 -20.35 -32.89
N ALA A 154 8.70 -20.13 -33.18
CA ALA A 154 7.71 -19.79 -32.16
C ALA A 154 7.52 -20.91 -31.12
N LEU A 155 7.53 -22.17 -31.55
CA LEU A 155 7.51 -23.32 -30.64
C LEU A 155 8.76 -23.37 -29.76
N ARG A 156 9.96 -23.22 -30.34
CA ARG A 156 11.22 -23.18 -29.59
C ARG A 156 11.24 -22.06 -28.56
N ARG A 157 10.73 -20.87 -28.90
CA ARG A 157 10.59 -19.75 -27.95
C ARG A 157 9.64 -20.10 -26.81
N ARG A 158 8.47 -20.67 -27.10
CA ARG A 158 7.52 -21.11 -26.07
C ARG A 158 8.10 -22.19 -25.15
N GLU A 159 8.86 -23.14 -25.70
CA GLU A 159 9.55 -24.18 -24.95
C GLU A 159 10.62 -23.59 -24.03
N ALA A 160 11.42 -22.64 -24.54
CA ALA A 160 12.43 -21.92 -23.77
C ALA A 160 11.79 -21.09 -22.64
N ASP A 161 10.71 -20.36 -22.92
CA ASP A 161 9.95 -19.61 -21.91
C ASP A 161 9.39 -20.53 -20.83
N ARG A 162 8.84 -21.69 -21.23
CA ARG A 162 8.37 -22.72 -20.30
C ARG A 162 9.51 -23.25 -19.44
N GLN A 163 10.64 -23.60 -20.02
CA GLN A 163 11.82 -24.09 -19.28
C GLN A 163 12.31 -23.03 -18.29
N ALA A 164 12.38 -21.77 -18.69
CA ALA A 164 12.77 -20.65 -17.82
C ALA A 164 11.82 -20.52 -16.61
N LEU A 165 10.51 -20.64 -16.82
CA LEU A 165 9.51 -20.61 -15.74
C LEU A 165 9.65 -21.81 -14.79
N LEU A 166 9.93 -23.01 -15.32
CA LEU A 166 10.16 -24.20 -14.50
C LEU A 166 11.43 -24.07 -13.64
N SER A 167 12.48 -23.47 -14.17
CA SER A 167 13.75 -23.22 -13.46
C SER A 167 13.75 -21.99 -12.56
N ALA A 168 12.65 -21.22 -12.51
CA ALA A 168 12.62 -19.98 -11.75
C ALA A 168 12.70 -20.21 -10.23
N ASP A 169 13.59 -19.49 -9.56
CA ASP A 169 13.69 -19.45 -8.09
C ASP A 169 12.58 -18.55 -7.52
N ILE A 170 11.40 -19.14 -7.32
CA ILE A 170 10.21 -18.47 -6.78
C ILE A 170 10.53 -17.79 -5.42
N PRO A 171 11.16 -18.45 -4.43
CA PRO A 171 11.54 -17.81 -3.17
C PRO A 171 12.44 -16.58 -3.34
N ALA A 172 13.39 -16.59 -4.28
CA ALA A 172 14.21 -15.41 -4.56
C ALA A 172 13.35 -14.25 -5.10
N VAL A 173 12.45 -14.50 -6.05
CA VAL A 173 11.56 -13.46 -6.58
C VAL A 173 10.61 -12.91 -5.50
N GLU A 174 10.09 -13.78 -4.63
CA GLU A 174 9.25 -13.37 -3.49
C GLU A 174 10.00 -12.42 -2.53
N ARG A 175 11.30 -12.66 -2.29
CA ARG A 175 12.15 -11.75 -1.49
C ARG A 175 12.29 -10.37 -2.16
N HIS A 176 12.59 -10.33 -3.45
CA HIS A 176 12.71 -9.06 -4.18
C HIS A 176 11.40 -8.27 -4.19
N VAL A 177 10.27 -8.96 -4.40
CA VAL A 177 8.94 -8.32 -4.33
C VAL A 177 8.68 -7.75 -2.93
N ALA A 178 9.05 -8.46 -1.87
CA ALA A 178 8.94 -7.97 -0.50
C ALA A 178 9.84 -6.75 -0.25
N GLU A 179 11.09 -6.79 -0.70
CA GLU A 179 12.05 -5.67 -0.61
C GLU A 179 11.55 -4.43 -1.34
N TRP A 180 11.11 -4.55 -2.60
CA TRP A 180 10.54 -3.43 -3.35
C TRP A 180 9.25 -2.91 -2.70
N THR A 181 8.44 -3.78 -2.08
CA THR A 181 7.24 -3.35 -1.35
C THR A 181 7.62 -2.51 -0.13
N LEU A 182 8.64 -2.92 0.63
CA LEU A 182 9.18 -2.15 1.75
C LEU A 182 9.79 -0.83 1.27
N GLN A 183 10.56 -0.86 0.19
CA GLN A 183 11.18 0.33 -0.40
C GLN A 183 10.12 1.33 -0.87
N ARG A 184 9.05 0.86 -1.53
CA ARG A 184 7.93 1.71 -1.94
C ARG A 184 7.23 2.33 -0.73
N ALA A 185 7.00 1.56 0.33
CA ALA A 185 6.43 2.08 1.57
C ALA A 185 7.33 3.15 2.20
N TRP A 186 8.66 2.93 2.18
CA TRP A 186 9.64 3.90 2.66
C TRP A 186 9.61 5.20 1.82
N VAL A 187 9.65 5.09 0.49
CA VAL A 187 9.57 6.27 -0.42
C VAL A 187 8.26 7.01 -0.25
N THR A 188 7.15 6.31 -0.02
CA THR A 188 5.83 6.94 0.19
C THR A 188 5.77 7.72 1.51
N GLN A 189 6.49 7.27 2.54
CA GLN A 189 6.58 7.99 3.83
C GLN A 189 7.46 9.24 3.74
N HIS A 190 8.46 9.23 2.85
CA HIS A 190 9.40 10.34 2.67
C HIS A 190 8.99 11.16 1.44
N ALA A 191 7.98 12.00 1.62
CA ALA A 191 7.55 12.93 0.59
C ALA A 191 8.68 13.96 0.30
N PRO A 192 8.85 14.38 -0.97
CA PRO A 192 9.80 15.43 -1.31
C PRO A 192 9.41 16.75 -0.63
N PRO A 193 10.39 17.57 -0.21
CA PRO A 193 10.14 18.82 0.49
C PRO A 193 9.40 19.82 -0.41
N PRO A 194 8.44 20.60 0.13
CA PRO A 194 7.73 21.61 -0.63
C PRO A 194 8.68 22.76 -1.03
N ALA A 195 8.30 23.47 -2.10
CA ALA A 195 9.07 24.61 -2.62
C ALA A 195 9.35 25.70 -1.59
N THR A 196 8.46 25.89 -0.62
CA THR A 196 8.63 26.85 0.49
C THR A 196 9.78 26.48 1.41
N GLU A 197 9.96 25.19 1.72
CA GLU A 197 11.09 24.72 2.53
C GLU A 197 12.40 24.81 1.74
N LEU A 198 12.36 24.53 0.44
CA LEU A 198 13.53 24.69 -0.44
C LEU A 198 13.91 26.16 -0.66
N ALA A 199 12.94 27.08 -0.62
CA ALA A 199 13.16 28.51 -0.74
C ALA A 199 13.74 29.11 0.55
N ASP A 200 13.24 28.68 1.71
CA ASP A 200 13.79 29.02 3.02
C ASP A 200 14.97 28.10 3.39
N ARG A 201 15.99 28.07 2.51
CA ARG A 201 17.21 27.30 2.76
C ARG A 201 17.75 27.68 4.13
N TRP A 202 17.85 26.68 5.00
CA TRP A 202 18.43 26.78 6.34
C TRP A 202 17.58 27.63 7.31
N GLY A 203 16.32 27.91 6.98
CA GLY A 203 15.38 28.60 7.86
C GLY A 203 15.77 30.05 8.17
N GLU A 204 16.43 30.75 7.23
CA GLU A 204 16.84 32.15 7.40
C GLU A 204 15.65 33.08 7.59
N LEU A 205 14.59 32.91 6.79
CA LEU A 205 13.36 33.68 6.92
C LEU A 205 12.63 33.34 8.23
N ALA A 206 12.52 32.05 8.55
CA ALA A 206 11.92 31.61 9.80
C ALA A 206 12.69 32.09 11.06
N ARG A 207 14.02 32.18 10.99
CA ARG A 207 14.87 32.74 12.07
C ARG A 207 14.67 34.25 12.20
N ALA A 208 14.79 35.00 11.10
CA ALA A 208 14.60 36.45 11.13
C ALA A 208 13.19 36.84 11.62
N ARG A 209 12.16 36.06 11.25
CA ARG A 209 10.80 36.28 11.75
C ARG A 209 10.68 36.06 13.26
N ARG A 210 11.33 35.02 13.79
CA ARG A 210 11.36 34.76 15.23
C ARG A 210 12.09 35.88 15.96
N GLU A 211 13.27 36.28 15.49
CA GLU A 211 14.04 37.39 16.07
C GLU A 211 13.24 38.71 16.09
N ALA A 212 12.53 39.04 15.02
CA ALA A 212 11.65 40.20 15.00
C ALA A 212 10.51 40.09 16.01
N THR A 213 9.86 38.93 16.11
CA THR A 213 8.77 38.69 17.07
C THR A 213 9.28 38.77 18.51
N ASP A 214 10.45 38.18 18.79
CA ASP A 214 11.08 38.20 20.11
C ASP A 214 11.48 39.63 20.50
N ALA A 215 11.97 40.43 19.54
CA ALA A 215 12.30 41.83 19.75
C ALA A 215 11.05 42.70 20.04
N GLU A 216 9.93 42.45 19.34
CA GLU A 216 8.64 43.11 19.62
C GLU A 216 8.15 42.78 21.03
N GLN A 217 8.16 41.50 21.40
CA GLN A 217 7.77 41.07 22.74
C GLN A 217 8.67 41.64 23.84
N ALA A 218 9.99 41.71 23.59
CA ALA A 218 10.94 42.31 24.53
C ALA A 218 10.68 43.82 24.72
N LEU A 219 10.36 44.53 23.64
CA LEU A 219 10.01 45.95 23.71
C LEU A 219 8.71 46.16 24.50
N ASP A 220 7.66 45.41 24.18
CA ASP A 220 6.37 45.48 24.90
C ASP A 220 6.54 45.18 26.39
N ALA A 221 7.35 44.18 26.74
CA ALA A 221 7.67 43.84 28.12
C ALA A 221 8.42 44.98 28.84
N LEU A 222 9.34 45.67 28.16
CA LEU A 222 10.06 46.82 28.73
C LEU A 222 9.15 48.05 28.89
N GLU A 223 8.29 48.33 27.91
CA GLU A 223 7.37 49.46 27.96
C GLU A 223 6.31 49.29 29.05
N THR A 224 5.75 48.09 29.18
CA THR A 224 4.81 47.74 30.27
C THR A 224 5.48 47.83 31.64
N ALA A 225 6.66 47.20 31.82
CA ALA A 225 7.41 47.28 33.08
C ALA A 225 7.79 48.73 33.44
N HIS A 226 8.12 49.56 32.45
CA HIS A 226 8.42 50.97 32.67
C HIS A 226 7.17 51.79 33.05
N ALA A 227 6.01 51.50 32.44
CA ALA A 227 4.74 52.13 32.79
C ALA A 227 4.33 51.79 34.24
N ASP A 228 4.46 50.53 34.65
CA ASP A 228 4.20 50.06 36.01
C ASP A 228 5.17 50.69 37.02
N TRP A 229 6.45 50.75 36.67
CA TRP A 229 7.45 51.41 37.49
C TRP A 229 7.17 52.91 37.66
N ARG A 230 6.78 53.61 36.58
CA ARG A 230 6.39 55.03 36.66
C ARG A 230 5.18 55.26 37.55
N ARG A 231 4.17 54.37 37.48
CA ARG A 231 2.98 54.42 38.34
C ARG A 231 3.35 54.28 39.82
N THR A 232 4.20 53.30 40.14
CA THR A 232 4.61 53.01 41.53
C THR A 232 5.57 54.06 42.11
N HIS A 233 6.40 54.72 41.29
CA HIS A 233 7.46 55.63 41.75
C HIS A 233 7.17 57.11 41.45
N ARG A 234 5.91 57.49 41.23
CA ARG A 234 5.49 58.85 40.85
C ARG A 234 6.03 59.95 41.76
N LEU A 235 6.05 59.73 43.08
CA LEU A 235 6.57 60.69 44.07
C LEU A 235 8.12 60.73 44.07
N GLY A 236 8.77 59.58 43.93
CA GLY A 236 10.23 59.49 43.87
C GLY A 236 10.84 60.14 42.62
N LEU A 237 10.04 60.28 41.55
CA LEU A 237 10.42 60.98 40.32
C LEU A 237 10.46 62.52 40.48
N MET A 238 9.85 63.08 41.53
CA MET A 238 9.89 64.53 41.83
C MET A 238 11.16 64.96 42.59
N LEU A 239 11.99 64.02 43.06
CA LEU A 239 13.24 64.30 43.77
C LEU A 239 14.40 64.68 42.80
N LEU A 240 15.35 65.50 43.27
CA LEU A 240 16.47 66.00 42.47
C LEU A 240 17.42 64.89 41.94
N ALA A 241 17.86 65.05 40.69
CA ALA A 241 18.65 64.08 39.92
C ALA A 241 20.09 63.83 40.41
N HIS A 242 20.61 64.73 41.25
CA HIS A 242 22.02 64.74 41.65
C HIS A 242 22.33 63.75 42.78
N VAL A 243 21.30 63.15 43.40
CA VAL A 243 21.47 62.13 44.43
C VAL A 243 21.80 60.77 43.80
N PRO A 244 22.90 60.10 44.20
CA PRO A 244 23.19 58.72 43.82
C PRO A 244 22.03 57.79 44.22
N GLY A 245 21.54 56.97 43.30
CA GLY A 245 20.35 56.13 43.53
C GLY A 245 19.00 56.86 43.38
N SER A 246 18.99 58.10 42.89
CA SER A 246 17.72 58.79 42.59
C SER A 246 16.90 58.02 41.55
N LYS A 247 15.59 57.90 41.81
CA LYS A 247 14.65 57.28 40.87
C LYS A 247 14.64 57.96 39.51
N ARG A 248 15.05 59.24 39.42
CA ARG A 248 15.25 59.95 38.15
C ARG A 248 16.35 59.34 37.27
N ARG A 249 17.49 58.94 37.84
CA ARG A 249 18.59 58.25 37.11
C ARG A 249 18.18 56.84 36.67
N GLU A 250 17.44 56.13 37.51
CA GLU A 250 16.87 54.83 37.13
C GLU A 250 15.85 54.98 35.99
N GLY A 251 15.07 56.07 35.97
CA GLY A 251 14.17 56.41 34.87
C GLY A 251 14.92 56.60 33.56
N THR A 252 15.98 57.40 33.55
CA THR A 252 16.82 57.60 32.35
C THR A 252 17.49 56.31 31.87
N ALA A 253 17.89 55.43 32.80
CA ALA A 253 18.45 54.12 32.45
C ALA A 253 17.41 53.18 31.82
N ARG A 254 16.16 53.20 32.31
CA ARG A 254 15.04 52.45 31.70
C ARG A 254 14.65 53.00 30.33
N GLU A 255 14.59 54.33 30.16
CA GLU A 255 14.35 54.98 28.87
C GLU A 255 15.44 54.62 27.85
N ARG A 256 16.70 54.57 28.28
CA ARG A 256 17.81 54.10 27.44
C ARG A 256 17.63 52.64 26.99
N ARG A 257 17.22 51.73 27.89
CA ARG A 257 16.93 50.33 27.54
C ARG A 257 15.77 50.20 26.54
N ILE A 258 14.74 51.03 26.67
CA ILE A 258 13.64 51.09 25.69
C ILE A 258 14.16 51.58 24.34
N ALA A 259 15.02 52.61 24.31
CA ALA A 259 15.63 53.10 23.07
C ALA A 259 16.53 52.03 22.41
N GLU A 260 17.33 51.32 23.20
CA GLU A 260 18.15 50.19 22.73
C GLU A 260 17.27 49.05 22.19
N ALA A 261 16.17 48.71 22.86
CA ALA A 261 15.22 47.70 22.38
C ALA A 261 14.50 48.13 21.09
N LYS A 262 14.15 49.42 20.94
CA LYS A 262 13.61 49.97 19.68
C LYS A 262 14.62 49.86 18.55
N ALA A 263 15.89 50.18 18.81
CA ALA A 263 16.95 50.02 17.80
C ALA A 263 17.15 48.54 17.41
N ALA A 264 17.09 47.62 18.38
CA ALA A 264 17.18 46.18 18.13
C ALA A 264 15.98 45.67 17.30
N LEU A 265 14.78 46.17 17.57
CA LEU A 265 13.58 45.85 16.78
C LEU A 265 13.72 46.32 15.33
N GLU A 266 14.16 47.56 15.11
CA GLU A 266 14.39 48.07 13.76
C GLU A 266 15.46 47.26 13.03
N GLN A 267 16.54 46.87 13.72
CA GLN A 267 17.53 45.96 13.15
C GLN A 267 16.89 44.61 12.78
N ALA A 268 16.08 44.01 13.64
CA ALA A 268 15.41 42.73 13.37
C ALA A 268 14.37 42.83 12.21
N ARG A 269 13.72 43.99 12.05
CA ARG A 269 12.84 44.26 10.90
C ARG A 269 13.62 44.34 9.60
N THR A 270 14.74 45.06 9.59
CA THR A 270 15.58 45.15 8.38
C THR A 270 16.17 43.79 7.99
N THR A 271 16.57 42.96 8.96
CA THR A 271 17.03 41.59 8.67
C THR A 271 15.90 40.71 8.15
N LEU A 272 14.68 40.85 8.68
CA LEU A 272 13.49 40.18 8.18
C LEU A 272 13.17 40.59 6.74
N GLU A 273 13.19 41.88 6.41
CA GLU A 273 12.95 42.36 5.04
C GLU A 273 14.02 41.85 4.06
N ALA A 274 15.29 41.84 4.46
CA ALA A 274 16.36 41.29 3.65
C ALA A 274 16.16 39.79 3.41
N ALA A 275 15.78 39.04 4.44
CA ALA A 275 15.49 37.61 4.35
C ALA A 275 14.26 37.34 3.47
N GLN A 276 13.21 38.16 3.55
CA GLN A 276 12.02 38.07 2.69
C GLN A 276 12.39 38.27 1.23
N LYS A 277 13.15 39.31 0.90
CA LYS A 277 13.63 39.58 -0.47
C LYS A 277 14.47 38.42 -1.01
N ALA A 278 15.37 37.88 -0.20
CA ALA A 278 16.19 36.73 -0.58
C ALA A 278 15.34 35.47 -0.82
N HIS A 279 14.34 35.21 0.02
CA HIS A 279 13.39 34.11 -0.14
C HIS A 279 12.57 34.24 -1.44
N GLU A 280 12.02 35.42 -1.70
CA GLU A 280 11.27 35.70 -2.94
C GLU A 280 12.13 35.52 -4.19
N ALA A 281 13.39 35.97 -4.16
CA ALA A 281 14.31 35.78 -5.27
C ALA A 281 14.64 34.30 -5.52
N ARG A 282 14.71 33.47 -4.47
CA ARG A 282 14.99 32.02 -4.55
C ARG A 282 13.77 31.19 -4.91
N ARG A 283 12.56 31.65 -4.57
CA ARG A 283 11.28 30.95 -4.79
C ARG A 283 11.12 30.32 -6.18
N PRO A 284 11.34 31.00 -7.32
CA PRO A 284 11.13 30.38 -8.63
C PRO A 284 12.11 29.23 -8.91
N ALA A 285 13.35 29.30 -8.40
CA ALA A 285 14.30 28.20 -8.52
C ALA A 285 13.89 27.02 -7.64
N ALA A 286 13.48 27.30 -6.40
CA ALA A 286 12.98 26.29 -5.46
C ALA A 286 11.69 25.61 -5.96
N GLU A 287 10.79 26.33 -6.64
CA GLU A 287 9.60 25.75 -7.26
C GLU A 287 9.94 24.79 -8.41
N ARG A 288 10.98 25.09 -9.20
CA ARG A 288 11.45 24.17 -10.25
C ARG A 288 12.09 22.92 -9.65
N GLU A 289 12.93 23.09 -8.64
CA GLU A 289 13.58 21.99 -7.91
C GLU A 289 12.53 21.08 -7.25
N ALA A 290 11.53 21.65 -6.57
CA ALA A 290 10.42 20.90 -5.99
C ALA A 290 9.65 20.09 -7.04
N ARG A 291 9.36 20.68 -8.21
CA ARG A 291 8.67 19.98 -9.30
C ARG A 291 9.50 18.81 -9.83
N GLN A 292 10.81 18.98 -9.97
CA GLN A 292 11.72 17.91 -10.39
C GLN A 292 11.72 16.77 -9.38
N LEU A 293 11.89 17.07 -8.09
CA LEU A 293 11.87 16.08 -7.02
C LEU A 293 10.53 15.33 -6.93
N ILE A 294 9.40 16.02 -7.14
CA ILE A 294 8.07 15.40 -7.19
C ILE A 294 7.96 14.45 -8.38
N GLU A 295 8.45 14.84 -9.55
CA GLU A 295 8.42 14.01 -10.74
C GLU A 295 9.35 12.79 -10.60
N GLU A 296 10.56 12.97 -10.09
CA GLU A 296 11.49 11.88 -9.77
C GLU A 296 10.89 10.91 -8.74
N HIS A 297 10.28 11.43 -7.67
CA HIS A 297 9.58 10.62 -6.66
C HIS A 297 8.44 9.81 -7.27
N ARG A 298 7.65 10.43 -8.16
CA ARG A 298 6.57 9.77 -8.89
C ARG A 298 7.11 8.67 -9.80
N GLN A 299 8.19 8.95 -10.54
CA GLN A 299 8.82 7.98 -11.43
C GLN A 299 9.40 6.80 -10.65
N GLN A 300 10.08 7.06 -9.55
CA GLN A 300 10.62 6.03 -8.67
C GLN A 300 9.52 5.15 -8.08
N THR A 301 8.44 5.76 -7.58
CA THR A 301 7.31 5.02 -7.02
C THR A 301 6.60 4.18 -8.10
N ALA A 302 6.46 4.71 -9.32
CA ALA A 302 5.89 3.98 -10.44
C ALA A 302 6.78 2.82 -10.91
N ALA A 303 8.11 3.00 -10.93
CA ALA A 303 9.06 1.95 -11.26
C ALA A 303 9.00 0.80 -10.24
N LEU A 304 9.03 1.12 -8.94
CA LEU A 304 8.87 0.12 -7.87
C LEU A 304 7.54 -0.62 -8.00
N GLN A 305 6.45 0.08 -8.32
CA GLN A 305 5.16 -0.55 -8.54
C GLN A 305 5.19 -1.54 -9.71
N ARG A 306 5.80 -1.16 -10.84
CA ARG A 306 5.95 -2.04 -12.02
C ARG A 306 6.75 -3.29 -11.67
N TRP A 307 7.89 -3.16 -10.99
CA TRP A 307 8.69 -4.33 -10.59
C TRP A 307 7.95 -5.27 -9.63
N ILE A 308 7.17 -4.73 -8.70
CA ILE A 308 6.31 -5.53 -7.82
C ILE A 308 5.27 -6.31 -8.64
N GLU A 309 4.62 -5.66 -9.60
CA GLU A 309 3.62 -6.30 -10.47
C GLU A 309 4.24 -7.37 -11.37
N GLU A 310 5.37 -7.06 -12.02
CA GLU A 310 6.13 -7.98 -12.86
C GLU A 310 6.61 -9.21 -12.07
N GLY A 311 7.17 -8.99 -10.87
CA GLY A 311 7.61 -10.06 -9.98
C GLY A 311 6.45 -10.94 -9.53
N ARG A 312 5.31 -10.36 -9.13
CA ARG A 312 4.10 -11.13 -8.79
C ARG A 312 3.58 -11.93 -9.98
N ALA A 313 3.54 -11.34 -11.17
CA ALA A 313 3.11 -12.02 -12.38
C ALA A 313 4.07 -13.16 -12.78
N LEU A 314 5.38 -12.99 -12.56
CA LEU A 314 6.37 -14.05 -12.75
C LEU A 314 6.14 -15.21 -11.78
N ILE A 315 5.95 -14.92 -10.49
CA ILE A 315 5.63 -15.93 -9.47
C ILE A 315 4.39 -16.75 -9.86
N GLN A 316 3.31 -16.08 -10.28
CA GLN A 316 2.08 -16.76 -10.69
C GLN A 316 2.29 -17.66 -11.91
N ARG A 317 2.98 -17.17 -12.94
CA ARG A 317 3.29 -17.97 -14.15
C ARG A 317 4.20 -19.15 -13.85
N ALA A 318 5.21 -18.97 -12.99
CA ALA A 318 6.12 -20.03 -12.58
C ALA A 318 5.40 -21.12 -11.78
N LYS A 319 4.58 -20.75 -10.79
CA LYS A 319 3.76 -21.70 -10.02
C LYS A 319 2.83 -22.50 -10.94
N ALA A 320 2.09 -21.82 -11.82
CA ALA A 320 1.21 -22.49 -12.77
C ALA A 320 1.95 -23.45 -13.71
N ALA A 321 3.16 -23.08 -14.17
CA ALA A 321 3.99 -23.97 -15.00
C ALA A 321 4.46 -25.22 -14.23
N GLN A 322 4.89 -25.05 -12.98
CA GLN A 322 5.32 -26.15 -12.11
C GLN A 322 4.16 -27.09 -11.75
N ASP A 323 2.97 -26.55 -11.48
CA ASP A 323 1.76 -27.34 -11.20
C ASP A 323 1.30 -28.11 -12.44
N ALA A 324 1.32 -27.48 -13.62
CA ALA A 324 1.00 -28.15 -14.88
C ALA A 324 1.99 -29.29 -15.21
N GLU A 325 3.28 -29.10 -14.92
CA GLU A 325 4.30 -30.15 -15.09
C GLU A 325 4.08 -31.30 -14.10
N ARG A 326 3.76 -30.99 -12.84
CA ARG A 326 3.40 -32.01 -11.84
C ARG A 326 2.18 -32.82 -12.28
N ALA A 327 1.12 -32.15 -12.75
CA ALA A 327 -0.09 -32.80 -13.24
C ALA A 327 0.19 -33.70 -14.47
N ARG A 328 1.08 -33.29 -15.38
CA ARG A 328 1.51 -34.14 -16.51
C ARG A 328 2.20 -35.40 -16.03
N ARG A 329 3.15 -35.29 -15.09
CA ARG A 329 3.87 -36.44 -14.53
C ARG A 329 2.92 -37.39 -13.80
N GLU A 330 1.95 -36.86 -13.06
CA GLU A 330 0.91 -37.67 -12.42
C GLU A 330 0.02 -38.40 -13.43
N ALA A 331 -0.38 -37.72 -14.52
CA ALA A 331 -1.15 -38.35 -15.58
C ALA A 331 -0.36 -39.46 -16.29
N GLU A 332 0.92 -39.23 -16.60
CA GLU A 332 1.81 -40.25 -17.17
C GLU A 332 2.03 -41.43 -16.22
N ALA A 333 2.15 -41.18 -14.91
CA ALA A 333 2.25 -42.24 -13.92
C ALA A 333 0.95 -43.06 -13.85
N ARG A 334 -0.22 -42.42 -13.96
CA ARG A 334 -1.52 -43.10 -14.02
C ARG A 334 -1.65 -43.95 -15.27
N THR A 335 -1.32 -43.43 -16.45
CA THR A 335 -1.40 -44.20 -17.70
C THR A 335 -0.42 -45.37 -17.71
N ARG A 336 0.78 -45.21 -17.14
CA ARG A 336 1.73 -46.31 -16.93
C ARG A 336 1.17 -47.37 -15.98
N ALA A 337 0.60 -46.96 -14.85
CA ALA A 337 -0.01 -47.88 -13.89
C ALA A 337 -1.20 -48.66 -14.51
N GLU A 338 -2.03 -48.00 -15.31
CA GLU A 338 -3.12 -48.64 -16.06
C GLU A 338 -2.61 -49.61 -17.13
N ALA A 339 -1.51 -49.29 -17.80
CA ALA A 339 -0.87 -50.18 -18.77
C ALA A 339 -0.28 -51.42 -18.07
N GLU A 340 0.42 -51.24 -16.94
CA GLU A 340 0.95 -52.33 -16.13
C GLU A 340 -0.16 -53.22 -15.57
N HIS A 341 -1.27 -52.62 -15.10
CA HIS A 341 -2.45 -53.38 -14.65
C HIS A 341 -3.02 -54.23 -15.77
N ARG A 342 -3.25 -53.64 -16.95
CA ARG A 342 -3.75 -54.36 -18.14
C ARG A 342 -2.79 -55.48 -18.57
N GLN A 343 -1.48 -55.24 -18.47
CA GLN A 343 -0.48 -56.26 -18.76
C GLN A 343 -0.55 -57.42 -17.77
N ARG A 344 -0.69 -57.15 -16.46
CA ARG A 344 -0.87 -58.20 -15.44
C ARG A 344 -2.17 -58.97 -15.63
N GLU A 345 -3.25 -58.32 -16.02
CA GLU A 345 -4.52 -58.98 -16.35
C GLU A 345 -4.36 -59.88 -17.59
N ALA A 346 -3.69 -59.41 -18.64
CA ALA A 346 -3.40 -60.20 -19.83
C ALA A 346 -2.50 -61.41 -19.53
N GLU A 347 -1.50 -61.26 -18.64
CA GLU A 347 -0.65 -62.37 -18.18
C GLU A 347 -1.45 -63.41 -17.38
N GLN A 348 -2.42 -62.98 -16.54
CA GLN A 348 -3.31 -63.89 -15.81
C GLN A 348 -4.32 -64.62 -16.72
N GLN A 349 -4.73 -63.99 -17.83
CA GLN A 349 -5.65 -64.59 -18.81
C GLN A 349 -4.95 -65.46 -19.86
N LYS A 350 -3.62 -65.49 -19.90
CA LYS A 350 -2.87 -66.38 -20.80
C LYS A 350 -3.12 -67.84 -20.34
N PRO A 351 -3.66 -68.72 -21.19
CA PRO A 351 -3.90 -70.13 -20.82
C PRO A 351 -2.58 -70.77 -20.39
N GLN A 352 -2.58 -71.52 -19.28
CA GLN A 352 -1.45 -72.39 -18.95
C GLN A 352 -1.24 -73.36 -20.13
N GLU A 353 -0.07 -73.29 -20.76
CA GLU A 353 0.34 -74.23 -21.80
C GLU A 353 0.19 -75.68 -21.29
N PRO A 354 -0.59 -76.54 -21.96
CA PRO A 354 -0.71 -77.93 -21.58
C PRO A 354 0.55 -78.67 -22.09
N GLY A 355 1.61 -78.68 -21.30
CA GLY A 355 2.84 -79.37 -21.74
C GLY A 355 4.10 -79.18 -20.91
N ARG A 356 4.01 -78.81 -19.62
CA ARG A 356 5.19 -78.86 -18.73
C ARG A 356 5.06 -80.03 -17.76
N PRO A 357 6.00 -81.00 -17.73
CA PRO A 357 5.98 -82.07 -16.74
C PRO A 357 6.07 -81.47 -15.32
N PRO A 358 5.52 -82.16 -14.29
CA PRO A 358 5.47 -81.62 -12.94
C PRO A 358 6.90 -81.31 -12.47
N ALA A 359 7.18 -80.03 -12.24
CA ALA A 359 8.39 -79.63 -11.55
C ALA A 359 8.32 -80.16 -10.12
N GLU A 360 9.41 -80.77 -9.68
CA GLU A 360 9.64 -81.24 -8.31
C GLU A 360 9.22 -80.18 -7.27
N PRO A 361 8.75 -80.60 -6.09
CA PRO A 361 8.38 -79.67 -5.03
C PRO A 361 9.56 -78.75 -4.71
N PRO A 362 9.36 -77.42 -4.62
CA PRO A 362 10.44 -76.52 -4.24
C PRO A 362 10.92 -76.90 -2.83
N ALA A 363 12.24 -77.08 -2.71
CA ALA A 363 12.92 -77.24 -1.44
C ALA A 363 12.46 -76.17 -0.44
N PRO A 364 12.39 -76.48 0.87
CA PRO A 364 11.97 -75.52 1.88
C PRO A 364 12.81 -74.24 1.76
N LYS A 365 12.10 -73.11 1.70
CA LYS A 365 12.68 -71.76 1.65
C LYS A 365 13.79 -71.66 2.69
N GLN A 366 15.04 -71.57 2.25
CA GLN A 366 16.08 -71.03 3.09
C GLN A 366 15.69 -69.57 3.34
N GLU A 367 15.43 -69.23 4.60
CA GLU A 367 15.34 -67.85 5.02
C GLU A 367 16.60 -67.13 4.55
N PRO A 368 16.50 -65.94 3.92
CA PRO A 368 17.69 -65.13 3.67
C PRO A 368 18.41 -64.92 5.01
N PRO A 369 19.76 -64.93 5.05
CA PRO A 369 20.46 -64.62 6.28
C PRO A 369 19.94 -63.28 6.79
N LYS A 370 19.50 -63.25 8.06
CA LYS A 370 19.20 -62.02 8.79
C LYS A 370 20.46 -61.17 8.73
N PHE A 371 20.55 -60.25 7.77
CA PHE A 371 21.50 -59.17 7.85
C PHE A 371 21.12 -58.41 9.13
N ALA A 372 22.01 -58.48 10.11
CA ALA A 372 21.90 -57.73 11.34
C ALA A 372 21.66 -56.26 10.95
N ILE A 373 20.53 -55.71 11.41
CA ILE A 373 20.34 -54.27 11.42
C ILE A 373 21.51 -53.71 12.25
N PRO A 374 22.44 -52.93 11.69
CA PRO A 374 23.45 -52.27 12.51
C PRO A 374 22.72 -51.38 13.51
N ALA A 375 23.07 -51.51 14.79
CA ALA A 375 22.50 -50.70 15.86
C ALA A 375 22.51 -49.21 15.48
N PRO A 376 21.49 -48.42 15.87
CA PRO A 376 21.47 -47.00 15.57
C PRO A 376 22.72 -46.34 16.17
N GLN A 377 23.54 -45.75 15.29
CA GLN A 377 24.68 -44.93 15.67
C GLN A 377 24.17 -43.80 16.59
N PRO A 378 24.81 -43.54 17.75
CA PRO A 378 24.44 -42.42 18.59
C PRO A 378 24.64 -41.11 17.80
N LYS A 379 23.62 -40.25 17.82
CA LYS A 379 23.64 -38.93 17.17
C LYS A 379 24.90 -38.16 17.59
N PRO A 380 25.64 -37.51 16.67
CA PRO A 380 26.75 -36.65 17.05
C PRO A 380 26.24 -35.52 17.95
N ARG A 381 26.78 -35.44 19.18
CA ARG A 381 26.60 -34.31 20.08
C ARG A 381 27.37 -33.13 19.50
N TYR A 382 26.67 -32.20 18.88
CA TYR A 382 27.26 -30.89 18.59
C TYR A 382 27.39 -30.10 19.91
N PRO A 383 28.54 -29.49 20.19
CA PRO A 383 28.65 -28.55 21.30
C PRO A 383 27.73 -27.36 21.05
N ALA A 384 27.00 -26.94 22.09
CA ALA A 384 26.17 -25.74 22.04
C ALA A 384 27.02 -24.50 21.72
N PRO A 385 26.50 -23.52 20.95
CA PRO A 385 27.24 -22.30 20.67
C PRO A 385 27.22 -21.41 21.92
N GLY A 386 28.38 -21.20 22.54
CA GLY A 386 28.54 -20.20 23.61
C GLY A 386 29.28 -20.70 24.86
N GLY A 387 30.47 -21.25 24.67
CA GLY A 387 31.51 -21.32 25.71
C GLY A 387 32.62 -20.34 25.38
#